data_AF-A0A2E4YVC7-F1
#
_entry.id   AF-A0A2E4YVC7-F1
#
_cell.length_a   1.000
_cell.length_b   1.000
_cell.length_c   1.000
_cell.angle_alpha   90.00
_cell.angle_beta   90.00
_cell.angle_gamma   90.00
#
_symmetry.space_group_name_H-M   'P 1'
#
loop_
_entity.id
_entity.type
_entity.pdbx_description
1 polymer ?
#
loop_
_entity_poly.entity_id
_entity_poly.type
_entity_poly.pdbx_seq_one_letter_code
_entity_poly.pdbx_strand_id
1 'polypeptide(L)' 'DSGNANAVTDAGTAALLAHASALSACLNVRVNAADLDEEKGAAMTARTEEIEETAGTLTETTLGIVHGRLRMP' A
#
# COMPACT_ATOMS: atom_id res chain seq x y z
N ASP A 1 -5.98 -7.54 15.90
CA ASP A 1 -6.27 -8.93 15.48
C ASP A 1 -7.62 -9.48 15.95
N SER A 2 -8.69 -8.67 15.86
CA SER A 2 -10.02 -8.98 16.41
C SER A 2 -11.15 -8.77 15.39
N GLY A 3 -10.87 -8.96 14.10
CA GLY A 3 -11.85 -8.88 13.02
C GLY A 3 -12.66 -10.17 12.83
N ASN A 4 -13.75 -10.10 12.07
CA ASN A 4 -14.57 -11.26 11.72
C ASN A 4 -13.72 -12.29 10.94
N ALA A 5 -13.52 -13.47 11.53
CA ALA A 5 -12.72 -14.54 10.94
C ALA A 5 -13.22 -14.96 9.55
N ASN A 6 -14.53 -14.86 9.31
CA ASN A 6 -15.15 -15.20 8.03
C ASN A 6 -14.89 -14.16 6.92
N ALA A 7 -14.45 -12.95 7.28
CA ALA A 7 -14.16 -11.86 6.34
C ALA A 7 -12.66 -11.70 6.09
N VAL A 8 -11.83 -12.67 6.51
CA VAL A 8 -10.37 -12.54 6.41
C VAL A 8 -9.90 -12.39 4.95
N THR A 9 -10.54 -13.08 4.00
CA THR A 9 -10.20 -12.96 2.57
C THR A 9 -10.55 -11.59 1.99
N ASP A 10 -11.60 -10.94 2.50
CA ASP A 10 -11.98 -9.59 2.09
C ASP A 10 -10.92 -8.58 2.54
N ALA A 11 -10.35 -8.76 3.73
CA ALA A 11 -9.24 -7.94 4.21
C ALA A 11 -7.99 -8.09 3.33
N GLY A 12 -7.69 -9.32 2.88
CA GLY A 12 -6.60 -9.57 1.93
C GLY A 12 -6.85 -8.88 0.57
N THR A 13 -8.07 -8.99 0.05
CA THR A 13 -8.48 -8.31 -1.19
C THR A 13 -8.39 -6.79 -1.06
N ALA A 14 -8.86 -6.23 0.05
CA ALA A 14 -8.82 -4.80 0.32
C ALA A 14 -7.37 -4.28 0.43
N ALA A 15 -6.49 -5.03 1.08
CA ALA A 15 -5.07 -4.66 1.18
C ALA A 15 -4.39 -4.62 -0.19
N LEU A 16 -4.63 -5.64 -1.05
CA LEU A 16 -4.11 -5.65 -2.42
C LEU A 16 -4.60 -4.47 -3.25
N LEU A 17 -5.90 -4.15 -3.16
CA LEU A 17 -6.49 -3.02 -3.87
C LEU A 17 -5.91 -1.68 -3.36
N ALA A 18 -5.77 -1.52 -2.05
CA ALA A 18 -5.20 -0.33 -1.44
C ALA A 18 -3.74 -0.14 -1.87
N HIS A 19 -2.95 -1.21 -1.92
CA HIS A 19 -1.57 -1.18 -2.40
C HIS A 19 -1.48 -0.71 -3.85
N ALA A 20 -2.21 -1.37 -4.75
CA ALA A 20 -2.22 -1.00 -6.16
C ALA A 20 -2.66 0.46 -6.37
N SER A 21 -3.65 0.92 -5.59
CA SER A 21 -4.13 2.30 -5.63
C SER A 21 -3.06 3.29 -5.14
N ALA A 22 -2.34 2.96 -4.06
CA ALA A 22 -1.26 3.78 -3.54
C ALA A 22 -0.12 3.94 -4.56
N LEU A 23 0.32 2.83 -5.18
CA LEU A 23 1.34 2.87 -6.23
C LEU A 23 0.88 3.71 -7.44
N SER A 24 -0.35 3.51 -7.89
CA SER A 24 -0.93 4.28 -8.99
C SER A 24 -0.98 5.79 -8.68
N ALA A 25 -1.38 6.16 -7.47
CA ALA A 25 -1.37 7.55 -7.02
C ALA A 25 0.04 8.14 -6.97
N CYS A 26 1.03 7.38 -6.46
CA CYS A 26 2.42 7.79 -6.41
C CYS A 26 3.01 8.05 -7.80
N LEU A 27 2.69 7.20 -8.78
CA LEU A 27 3.09 7.42 -10.17
C LEU A 27 2.51 8.73 -10.72
N ASN A 28 1.22 9.01 -10.48
CA ASN A 28 0.60 10.26 -10.92
C ASN A 28 1.23 11.50 -10.27
N VAL A 29 1.59 11.41 -8.98
CA VAL A 29 2.29 12.49 -8.28
C VAL A 29 3.68 12.70 -8.86
N ARG A 30 4.45 11.64 -9.11
CA ARG A 30 5.81 11.72 -9.67
C ARG A 30 5.84 12.32 -11.07
N VAL A 31 4.82 12.03 -11.89
CA VAL A 31 4.65 12.68 -13.20
C VAL A 31 4.51 14.19 -13.04
N ASN A 32 3.65 14.67 -12.13
CA ASN A 32 3.47 16.10 -11.90
C ASN A 32 4.66 16.75 -11.15
N ALA A 33 5.36 16.00 -10.29
CA ALA A 33 6.51 16.48 -9.53
C ALA A 33 7.72 16.80 -10.42
N ALA A 34 7.83 16.14 -11.59
CA ALA A 34 8.89 16.41 -12.56
C ALA A 34 8.83 17.83 -13.15
N ASP A 35 7.66 18.47 -13.11
CA ASP A 35 7.45 19.84 -13.62
C ASP A 35 7.61 20.91 -12.53
N LEU A 36 7.91 20.52 -11.29
CA LEU A 36 8.14 21.44 -10.18
C LEU A 36 9.59 21.92 -10.11
N ASP A 37 9.83 22.94 -9.30
CA ASP A 37 11.19 23.29 -8.90
C ASP A 37 11.89 22.11 -8.18
N GLU A 38 13.22 22.06 -8.26
CA GLU A 38 14.02 20.91 -7.82
C GLU A 38 13.74 20.52 -6.36
N GLU A 39 13.64 21.51 -5.47
CA GLU A 39 13.39 21.27 -4.04
C GLU A 39 12.02 20.63 -3.81
N LYS A 40 10.95 21.18 -4.40
CA LYS A 40 9.60 20.61 -4.25
C LYS A 40 9.47 19.28 -4.97
N GLY A 41 10.04 19.15 -6.17
CA GLY A 41 10.03 17.90 -6.94
C GLY A 41 10.69 16.76 -6.18
N ALA A 42 11.85 17.02 -5.57
CA ALA A 42 12.55 16.07 -4.72
C ALA A 42 11.74 15.72 -3.46
N ALA A 43 11.16 16.72 -2.77
CA ALA A 43 10.35 16.49 -1.58
C ALA A 43 9.09 15.65 -1.87
N MET A 44 8.40 15.91 -2.99
CA MET A 44 7.24 15.12 -3.39
C MET A 44 7.63 13.70 -3.79
N THR A 45 8.74 13.53 -4.51
CA THR A 45 9.24 12.20 -4.90
C THR A 45 9.61 11.37 -3.67
N ALA A 46 10.36 11.93 -2.73
CA ALA A 46 10.69 11.26 -1.47
C ALA A 46 9.42 10.86 -0.70
N ARG A 47 8.41 11.73 -0.65
CA ARG A 47 7.14 11.41 -0.01
C ARG A 47 6.38 10.27 -0.69
N THR A 48 6.47 10.15 -2.02
CA THR A 48 5.89 9.00 -2.70
C THR A 48 6.59 7.69 -2.35
N GLU A 49 7.92 7.69 -2.24
CA GLU A 49 8.71 6.51 -1.85
C GLU A 49 8.31 6.02 -0.45
N GLU A 50 8.16 6.92 0.52
CA GLU A 50 7.67 6.60 1.88
C GLU A 50 6.27 5.96 1.88
N ILE A 51 5.38 6.45 1.01
CA ILE A 51 4.01 5.92 0.87
C ILE A 51 4.04 4.52 0.24
N GLU A 52 4.85 4.32 -0.80
CA GLU A 52 5.01 3.02 -1.45
C GLU A 52 5.55 1.97 -0.46
N GLU A 53 6.58 2.30 0.32
CA GLU A 53 7.15 1.41 1.35
C GLU A 53 6.12 1.07 2.44
N THR A 54 5.40 2.08 2.94
CA THR A 54 4.37 1.89 3.96
C THR A 54 3.23 1.00 3.44
N ALA A 55 2.75 1.26 2.22
CA ALA A 55 1.68 0.48 1.61
C ALA A 55 2.10 -0.98 1.37
N GLY A 56 3.34 -1.21 0.92
CA GLY A 56 3.92 -2.55 0.76
C GLY A 56 3.96 -3.30 2.08
N THR A 57 4.56 -2.70 3.12
CA THR A 57 4.68 -3.29 4.46
C THR A 57 3.32 -3.68 5.06
N LEU A 58 2.33 -2.78 4.96
CA LEU A 58 0.97 -3.04 5.46
C LEU A 58 0.28 -4.16 4.69
N THR A 59 0.52 -4.25 3.39
CA THR A 59 -0.05 -5.30 2.53
C THR A 59 0.55 -6.66 2.83
N GLU A 60 1.88 -6.75 2.94
CA GLU A 60 2.57 -7.98 3.32
C GLU A 60 2.13 -8.47 4.70
N THR A 61 2.05 -7.56 5.67
CA THR A 61 1.56 -7.87 7.03
C THR A 61 0.13 -8.42 6.97
N THR A 62 -0.76 -7.76 6.22
CA THR A 62 -2.17 -8.18 6.12
C THR A 62 -2.29 -9.55 5.43
N LEU A 63 -1.57 -9.78 4.34
CA LEU A 63 -1.58 -11.06 3.64
C LEU A 63 -0.96 -12.18 4.48
N GLY A 64 0.08 -11.87 5.27
CA GLY A 64 0.65 -12.80 6.24
C GLY A 64 -0.40 -13.30 7.24
N ILE A 65 -1.21 -12.38 7.79
CA ILE A 65 -2.33 -12.70 8.68
C ILE A 65 -3.39 -13.54 7.95
N VAL A 66 -3.75 -13.16 6.72
CA VAL A 66 -4.76 -13.86 5.90
C VAL A 66 -4.33 -15.31 5.63
N HIS A 67 -3.10 -15.51 5.15
CA HIS A 67 -2.55 -16.83 4.88
C HIS A 67 -2.44 -17.67 6.15
N GLY A 68 -2.09 -17.05 7.29
CA GLY A 68 -2.08 -17.73 8.58
C GLY A 68 -3.44 -18.30 8.95
N ARG A 69 -4.52 -17.54 8.72
CA ARG A 69 -5.90 -18.01 9.01
C ARG A 69 -6.42 -19.03 8.00
N LEU A 70 -6.08 -18.91 6.71
CA LEU A 70 -6.49 -19.89 5.69
C LEU A 70 -5.87 -21.28 5.90
N ARG A 71 -4.73 -21.37 6.59
CA ARG A 71 -4.04 -22.63 6.88
C ARG A 71 -4.52 -23.32 8.17
N MET A 72 -5.42 -22.70 8.92
CA MET A 72 -5.99 -23.34 10.10
C MET A 72 -7.18 -24.24 9.70
N PRO A 73 -7.14 -25.55 10.01
CA PRO A 73 -8.23 -26.49 9.73
C PRO A 73 -9.47 -26.23 10.59
#